data_AF-A0A496WLJ1-F1
#
_entry.id   AF-A0A496WLJ1-F1
#
_cell.length_a   1.000
_cell.length_b   1.000
_cell.length_c   1.000
_cell.angle_alpha   90.00
_cell.angle_beta   90.00
_cell.angle_gamma   90.00
#
_symmetry.space_group_name_H-M   'P 1'
#
loop_
_entity.id
_entity.type
_entity.pdbx_description
1 polymer ?
#
loop_
_entity_poly.entity_id
_entity_poly.type
_entity_poly.pdbx_seq_one_letter_code
_entity_poly.pdbx_strand_id
1 'polypeptide(L)'
;MSPKDIEERLDIVYENIVPSSFATISALFLVGILGAFIGGHEISSFAAIMISDLQINPILTAMILALFAGMSEYVILWQSHRKREYGIALANAFGGITQVMFLVLPCTLLGIAVYQSFINPAHSELPLEFSLSNILLLLFLFPTFYTLSSLLEEDHTLGDLDTIIMTGIFLFLIVLLATYGGNAV
;
A
#
# COMPACT_ATOMS: atom_id res chain seq x y z
N MET A 1 37.13 8.83 -10.62
CA MET A 1 36.23 8.38 -11.68
C MET A 1 36.42 9.30 -12.86
N SER A 2 36.79 8.78 -14.03
CA SER A 2 37.05 9.59 -15.22
C SER A 2 35.72 10.09 -15.81
N PRO A 3 35.68 11.28 -16.45
CA PRO A 3 34.49 11.75 -17.17
C PRO A 3 33.96 10.74 -18.20
N LYS A 4 34.86 9.97 -18.83
CA LYS A 4 34.50 8.89 -19.75
C LYS A 4 33.79 7.72 -19.07
N ASP A 5 34.16 7.39 -17.83
CA ASP A 5 33.52 6.32 -17.06
C ASP A 5 32.08 6.70 -16.67
N ILE A 6 31.80 8.01 -16.57
CA ILE A 6 30.46 8.54 -16.28
C ILE A 6 29.60 8.47 -17.55
N GLU A 7 30.15 8.88 -18.69
CA GLU A 7 29.47 8.90 -19.99
C GLU A 7 29.09 7.49 -20.44
N GLU A 8 30.00 6.53 -20.32
CA GLU A 8 29.76 5.12 -20.65
C GLU A 8 28.68 4.48 -19.75
N ARG A 9 28.67 4.85 -18.45
CA ARG A 9 27.60 4.42 -17.53
C ARG A 9 26.26 5.05 -17.84
N LEU A 10 26.22 6.31 -18.24
CA LEU A 10 24.98 6.97 -18.65
C LEU A 10 24.41 6.32 -19.91
N ASP A 11 25.24 6.03 -20.91
CA ASP A 11 24.79 5.37 -22.14
C ASP A 11 24.20 3.97 -21.88
N ILE A 12 24.80 3.19 -20.98
CA ILE A 12 24.24 1.89 -20.55
C ILE A 12 22.89 2.06 -19.83
N VAL A 13 22.74 3.11 -19.01
CA VAL A 13 21.49 3.39 -18.28
C VAL A 13 20.38 3.87 -19.22
N TYR A 14 20.71 4.66 -20.24
CA TYR A 14 19.75 5.28 -21.16
C TYR A 14 19.54 4.49 -22.47
N GLU A 15 20.20 3.34 -22.67
CA GLU A 15 20.12 2.53 -23.90
C GLU A 15 18.67 2.22 -24.34
N ASN A 16 17.74 2.06 -23.38
CA ASN A 16 16.33 1.76 -23.63
C ASN A 16 15.38 2.94 -23.38
N ILE A 17 15.90 4.13 -23.08
CA ILE A 17 15.08 5.30 -22.75
C ILE A 17 14.80 6.08 -24.04
N VAL A 18 13.67 5.75 -24.67
CA VAL A 18 13.16 6.54 -25.79
C VAL A 18 12.68 7.90 -25.23
N PRO A 19 13.19 9.05 -25.74
CA PRO A 19 12.77 10.35 -25.27
C PRO A 19 11.27 10.53 -25.54
N SER A 20 10.48 10.43 -24.47
CA SER A 20 9.04 10.63 -24.53
C SER A 20 8.73 12.11 -24.56
N SER A 21 7.84 12.53 -25.45
CA SER A 21 7.44 13.93 -25.52
C SER A 21 6.75 14.35 -24.21
N PHE A 22 6.99 15.58 -23.75
CA PHE A 22 6.35 16.12 -22.55
C PHE A 22 4.80 16.05 -22.64
N ALA A 23 4.26 16.19 -23.86
CA ALA A 23 2.85 16.02 -24.15
C ALA A 23 2.36 14.60 -23.84
N THR A 24 3.13 13.57 -24.20
CA THR A 24 2.81 12.17 -23.89
C THR A 24 2.80 11.93 -22.38
N ILE A 25 3.80 12.44 -21.65
CA ILE A 25 3.90 12.29 -20.19
C ILE A 25 2.71 12.97 -19.51
N SER A 26 2.39 14.19 -19.94
CA SER A 26 1.27 14.96 -19.41
C SER A 26 -0.08 14.29 -19.70
N ALA A 27 -0.26 13.74 -20.91
CA ALA A 27 -1.46 12.99 -21.28
C ALA A 27 -1.62 11.73 -20.42
N LEU A 28 -0.55 10.94 -20.24
CA LEU A 28 -0.56 9.77 -19.38
C LEU A 28 -0.84 10.12 -17.92
N PHE A 29 -0.28 11.22 -17.43
CA PHE A 29 -0.53 11.71 -16.08
C PHE A 29 -2.00 12.07 -15.86
N LEU A 30 -2.62 12.79 -16.81
CA LEU A 30 -4.04 13.13 -16.74
C LEU A 30 -4.93 11.89 -16.80
N VAL A 31 -4.62 10.93 -17.66
CA VAL A 31 -5.31 9.64 -17.71
C VAL A 31 -5.18 8.90 -16.37
N GLY A 32 -4.00 8.95 -15.74
CA GLY A 32 -3.76 8.39 -14.41
C GLY A 32 -4.62 9.04 -13.33
N ILE A 33 -4.73 10.38 -13.31
CA ILE A 33 -5.59 11.10 -12.37
C ILE A 33 -7.06 10.69 -12.54
N LEU A 34 -7.55 10.69 -13.79
CA LEU A 34 -8.93 10.32 -14.08
C LEU A 34 -9.22 8.86 -13.70
N GLY A 35 -8.30 7.95 -14.04
CA GLY A 35 -8.39 6.54 -13.67
C GLY A 35 -8.41 6.34 -12.15
N ALA A 36 -7.57 7.06 -11.41
CA ALA A 36 -7.55 7.00 -9.95
C ALA A 36 -8.85 7.53 -9.33
N PHE A 37 -9.42 8.61 -9.87
CA PHE A 37 -10.68 9.17 -9.38
C PHE A 37 -11.86 8.21 -9.62
N ILE A 38 -11.99 7.69 -10.84
CA ILE A 38 -13.04 6.72 -11.21
C ILE A 38 -12.86 5.43 -10.40
N GLY A 39 -11.64 4.88 -10.38
CA GLY A 39 -11.33 3.67 -9.63
C GLY A 39 -11.62 3.82 -8.13
N GLY A 40 -11.28 4.96 -7.53
CA GLY A 40 -11.60 5.26 -6.13
C GLY A 40 -13.09 5.27 -5.84
N HIS A 41 -13.90 5.86 -6.74
CA HIS A 41 -15.36 5.86 -6.61
C HIS A 41 -15.96 4.44 -6.68
N GLU A 42 -15.49 3.62 -7.62
CA GLU A 42 -15.95 2.23 -7.78
C GLU A 42 -15.54 1.35 -6.59
N ILE A 43 -14.30 1.51 -6.09
CA ILE A 43 -13.79 0.79 -4.90
C ILE A 43 -14.61 1.16 -3.66
N SER A 44 -14.96 2.44 -3.49
CA SER A 44 -15.81 2.90 -2.38
C SER A 44 -17.23 2.34 -2.49
N SER A 45 -17.80 2.31 -3.69
CA SER A 45 -19.14 1.73 -3.93
C SER A 45 -19.15 0.22 -3.68
N PHE A 46 -18.09 -0.49 -4.12
CA PHE A 46 -17.91 -1.90 -3.85
C PHE A 46 -17.82 -2.18 -2.33
N ALA A 47 -17.08 -1.37 -1.59
CA ALA A 47 -17.01 -1.47 -0.13
C ALA A 47 -18.38 -1.31 0.53
N ALA A 48 -19.17 -0.32 0.09
CA ALA A 48 -20.51 -0.09 0.59
C ALA A 48 -21.44 -1.29 0.32
N ILE A 49 -21.43 -1.85 -0.90
CA ILE A 49 -22.22 -3.05 -1.23
C ILE A 49 -21.81 -4.25 -0.36
N MET A 50 -20.51 -4.47 -0.15
CA MET A 50 -20.05 -5.59 0.68
C MET A 50 -20.52 -5.46 2.13
N ILE A 51 -20.48 -4.26 2.71
CA ILE A 51 -20.87 -4.03 4.10
C ILE A 51 -22.39 -4.01 4.25
N SER A 52 -23.09 -3.27 3.39
CA SER A 52 -24.53 -3.03 3.54
C SER A 52 -25.40 -4.16 2.97
N ASP A 53 -25.07 -4.69 1.80
CA ASP A 53 -25.94 -5.67 1.11
C ASP A 53 -25.51 -7.10 1.42
N LEU A 54 -24.20 -7.37 1.40
CA LEU A 54 -23.65 -8.70 1.70
C LEU A 54 -23.39 -8.93 3.18
N GLN A 55 -23.52 -7.89 4.02
CA GLN A 55 -23.28 -7.96 5.47
C GLN A 55 -21.90 -8.56 5.80
N ILE A 56 -20.91 -8.31 4.95
CA ILE A 56 -19.54 -8.74 5.16
C ILE A 56 -18.92 -7.83 6.22
N ASN A 57 -18.20 -8.47 7.14
CA ASN A 57 -17.45 -7.79 8.19
C ASN A 57 -16.55 -6.67 7.61
N PRO A 58 -16.62 -5.42 8.12
CA PRO A 58 -15.86 -4.29 7.61
C PRO A 58 -14.34 -4.53 7.52
N ILE A 59 -13.78 -5.33 8.43
CA ILE A 59 -12.36 -5.69 8.41
C ILE A 59 -12.04 -6.61 7.23
N LEU A 60 -12.89 -7.60 6.96
CA LEU A 60 -12.73 -8.47 5.79
C LEU A 60 -12.91 -7.68 4.50
N THR A 61 -13.85 -6.74 4.48
CA THR A 61 -14.01 -5.80 3.38
C THR A 61 -12.73 -5.00 3.17
N ALA A 62 -12.19 -4.36 4.20
CA ALA A 62 -10.93 -3.60 4.12
C ALA A 62 -9.74 -4.47 3.66
N MET A 63 -9.66 -5.73 4.07
CA MET A 63 -8.63 -6.67 3.60
C MET A 63 -8.75 -6.94 2.10
N ILE A 64 -9.96 -7.15 1.58
CA ILE A 64 -10.19 -7.35 0.14
C ILE A 64 -9.82 -6.07 -0.63
N LEU A 65 -10.18 -4.90 -0.13
CA LEU A 65 -9.80 -3.63 -0.74
C LEU A 65 -8.28 -3.42 -0.74
N ALA A 66 -7.60 -3.78 0.35
CA ALA A 66 -6.15 -3.70 0.46
C ALA A 66 -5.44 -4.61 -0.55
N LEU A 67 -6.01 -5.79 -0.84
CA LEU A 67 -5.50 -6.67 -1.91
C LEU A 67 -5.60 -5.98 -3.28
N PHE A 68 -6.72 -5.32 -3.59
CA PHE A 68 -6.87 -4.57 -4.84
C PHE A 68 -5.91 -3.38 -4.93
N ALA A 69 -5.71 -2.67 -3.82
CA ALA A 69 -4.79 -1.54 -3.76
C ALA A 69 -3.33 -1.95 -4.00
N GLY A 70 -2.92 -3.14 -3.55
CA GLY A 70 -1.55 -3.66 -3.72
C GLY A 70 -1.29 -4.43 -5.02
N MET A 71 -2.24 -4.48 -5.96
CA MET A 71 -2.14 -5.32 -7.16
C MET A 71 -0.90 -5.00 -8.02
N SER A 72 -0.56 -3.72 -8.17
CA SER A 72 0.62 -3.30 -8.93
C SER A 72 1.91 -3.82 -8.29
N GLU A 73 2.00 -3.74 -6.98
CA GLU A 73 3.15 -4.14 -6.17
C GLU A 73 3.34 -5.65 -6.25
N TYR A 74 2.26 -6.43 -6.21
CA TYR A 74 2.32 -7.88 -6.39
C TYR A 74 2.82 -8.27 -7.78
N VAL A 75 2.37 -7.59 -8.84
CA VAL A 75 2.84 -7.85 -10.20
C VAL A 75 4.32 -7.53 -10.36
N ILE A 76 4.78 -6.39 -9.83
CA ILE A 76 6.20 -6.00 -9.87
C ILE A 76 7.05 -7.02 -9.09
N LEU A 77 6.63 -7.37 -7.87
CA LEU A 77 7.34 -8.32 -7.03
C LEU A 77 7.44 -9.70 -7.68
N TRP A 78 6.36 -10.18 -8.30
CA TRP A 78 6.34 -11.43 -9.07
C TRP A 78 7.31 -11.39 -10.26
N GLN A 79 7.34 -10.30 -11.03
CA GLN A 79 8.25 -10.16 -12.16
C GLN A 79 9.72 -10.10 -11.73
N SER A 80 10.05 -9.30 -10.71
CA SER A 80 11.42 -9.21 -10.16
C SER A 80 11.87 -10.54 -9.58
N HIS A 81 10.99 -11.27 -8.89
CA HIS A 81 11.29 -12.61 -8.40
C HIS A 81 11.58 -13.59 -9.54
N ARG A 82 10.79 -13.57 -10.63
CA ARG A 82 11.05 -14.39 -11.83
C ARG A 82 12.39 -14.07 -12.50
N LYS A 83 12.84 -12.82 -12.43
CA LYS A 83 14.14 -12.37 -12.92
C LYS A 83 15.30 -12.60 -11.94
N ARG A 84 15.03 -13.15 -10.75
CA ARG A 84 15.99 -13.32 -9.64
C ARG A 84 16.58 -12.00 -9.14
N GLU A 85 15.85 -10.91 -9.32
CA GLU A 85 16.21 -9.56 -8.88
C GLU A 85 15.67 -9.32 -7.46
N TYR A 86 16.11 -10.12 -6.49
CA TYR A 86 15.53 -10.11 -5.13
C TYR A 86 15.70 -8.76 -4.41
N GLY A 87 16.83 -8.06 -4.63
CA GLY A 87 17.03 -6.72 -4.09
C GLY A 87 16.04 -5.69 -4.63
N ILE A 88 15.65 -5.79 -5.91
CA ILE A 88 14.65 -4.91 -6.51
C ILE A 88 13.26 -5.24 -5.97
N ALA A 89 12.93 -6.53 -5.85
CA ALA A 89 11.67 -6.97 -5.26
C ALA A 89 11.51 -6.47 -3.81
N LEU A 90 12.57 -6.60 -3.01
CA LEU A 90 12.60 -6.17 -1.62
C LEU A 90 12.53 -4.64 -1.48
N ALA A 91 13.29 -3.90 -2.28
CA ALA A 91 13.25 -2.43 -2.30
C ALA A 91 11.86 -1.91 -2.70
N ASN A 92 11.19 -2.55 -3.66
CA ASN A 92 9.84 -2.19 -4.06
C ASN A 92 8.82 -2.45 -2.93
N ALA A 93 8.87 -3.63 -2.30
CA ALA A 93 7.99 -3.96 -1.19
C ALA A 93 8.16 -3.00 0.00
N PHE A 94 9.41 -2.71 0.36
CA PHE A 94 9.72 -1.77 1.45
C PHE A 94 9.28 -0.33 1.11
N GLY A 95 9.56 0.12 -0.11
CA GLY A 95 9.11 1.41 -0.62
C GLY A 95 7.59 1.55 -0.55
N GLY A 96 6.85 0.53 -0.98
CA GLY A 96 5.39 0.51 -0.89
C GLY A 96 4.86 0.60 0.54
N ILE A 97 5.41 -0.19 1.46
CA ILE A 97 4.98 -0.20 2.87
C ILE A 97 5.28 1.15 3.55
N THR A 98 6.49 1.69 3.37
CA THR A 98 6.88 2.99 3.92
C THR A 98 6.04 4.12 3.33
N GLN A 99 5.74 4.08 2.02
CA GLN A 99 4.86 5.04 1.36
C GLN A 99 3.45 5.02 1.98
N VAL A 100 2.87 3.83 2.22
CA VAL A 100 1.54 3.73 2.86
C VAL A 100 1.54 4.38 4.24
N MET A 101 2.58 4.12 5.04
CA MET A 101 2.67 4.61 6.42
C MET A 101 2.96 6.11 6.54
N PHE A 102 3.89 6.63 5.74
CA PHE A 102 4.41 7.99 5.91
C PHE A 102 3.88 9.00 4.89
N LEU A 103 3.22 8.54 3.82
CA LEU A 103 2.64 9.41 2.81
C LEU A 103 1.13 9.21 2.71
N VAL A 104 0.67 8.01 2.36
CA VAL A 104 -0.75 7.78 2.06
C VAL A 104 -1.64 8.00 3.28
N LEU A 105 -1.34 7.34 4.41
CA LEU A 105 -2.14 7.48 5.64
C LEU A 105 -2.16 8.93 6.14
N PRO A 106 -1.03 9.64 6.33
CA PRO A 106 -1.04 11.03 6.75
C PRO A 106 -1.77 11.96 5.78
N CYS A 107 -1.56 11.82 4.46
CA CYS A 107 -2.28 12.62 3.47
C CYS A 107 -3.80 12.36 3.50
N THR A 108 -4.21 11.11 3.73
CA THR A 108 -5.63 10.74 3.86
C THR A 108 -6.24 11.37 5.10
N LEU A 109 -5.57 11.30 6.26
CA LEU A 109 -6.02 11.94 7.49
C LEU A 109 -6.10 13.46 7.36
N LEU A 110 -5.15 14.09 6.67
CA LEU A 110 -5.19 15.52 6.38
C LEU A 110 -6.36 15.86 5.45
N GLY A 111 -6.61 15.04 4.42
CA GLY A 111 -7.77 15.20 3.53
C GLY A 111 -9.10 15.13 4.30
N ILE A 112 -9.24 14.15 5.20
CA ILE A 112 -10.38 14.04 6.12
C ILE A 112 -10.52 15.31 6.98
N ALA A 113 -9.43 15.80 7.56
CA ALA A 113 -9.45 17.01 8.40
C ALA A 113 -9.88 18.26 7.62
N VAL A 114 -9.41 18.43 6.39
CA VAL A 114 -9.82 19.53 5.50
C VAL A 114 -11.29 19.39 5.11
N TYR A 115 -11.73 18.20 4.71
CA TYR A 115 -13.12 17.94 4.34
C TYR A 115 -14.07 18.24 5.49
N GLN A 116 -13.74 17.79 6.71
CA GLN A 116 -14.55 18.06 7.89
C GLN A 116 -14.52 19.54 8.30
N SER A 117 -13.37 20.22 8.18
CA SER A 117 -13.27 21.62 8.59
C SER A 117 -14.02 22.58 7.66
N PHE A 118 -14.05 22.29 6.34
CA PHE A 118 -14.50 23.28 5.34
C PHE A 118 -15.73 22.85 4.52
N ILE A 119 -16.00 21.54 4.38
CA ILE A 119 -17.01 21.03 3.45
C ILE A 119 -18.21 20.45 4.21
N ASN A 120 -17.97 19.53 5.15
CA ASN A 120 -19.04 18.92 5.95
C ASN A 120 -18.61 18.70 7.41
N PRO A 121 -18.79 19.72 8.29
CA PRO A 121 -18.40 19.63 9.69
C PRO A 121 -19.17 18.60 10.52
N ALA A 122 -20.39 18.24 10.11
CA ALA A 122 -21.28 17.34 10.84
C ALA A 122 -21.36 15.94 10.22
N HIS A 123 -20.33 15.51 9.49
CA HIS A 123 -20.30 14.18 8.89
C HIS A 123 -20.38 13.08 9.97
N SER A 124 -21.28 12.11 9.82
CA SER A 124 -21.57 11.10 10.86
C SER A 124 -20.46 10.07 11.08
N GLU A 125 -19.64 9.82 10.05
CA GLU A 125 -18.58 8.79 10.07
C GLU A 125 -17.16 9.37 10.27
N LEU A 126 -17.03 10.69 10.37
CA LEU A 126 -15.74 11.38 10.52
C LEU A 126 -15.79 12.37 11.70
N PRO A 127 -14.74 12.50 12.52
CA PRO A 127 -13.42 11.88 12.37
C PRO A 127 -13.45 10.39 12.72
N LEU A 128 -12.43 9.65 12.31
CA LEU A 128 -12.30 8.23 12.63
C LEU A 128 -12.36 8.02 14.15
N GLU A 129 -13.33 7.23 14.61
CA GLU A 129 -13.49 6.93 16.03
C GLU A 129 -12.31 6.08 16.54
N PHE A 130 -11.95 6.28 17.81
CA PHE A 130 -11.01 5.40 18.52
C PHE A 130 -11.70 4.10 18.92
N SER A 131 -11.98 3.25 17.92
CA SER A 131 -12.48 1.90 18.12
C SER A 131 -11.34 0.94 18.49
N LEU A 132 -11.68 -0.16 19.17
CA LEU A 132 -10.73 -1.23 19.46
C LEU A 132 -10.04 -1.72 18.17
N SER A 133 -10.78 -1.83 17.08
CA SER A 133 -10.29 -2.23 15.76
C SER A 133 -9.23 -1.26 15.23
N ASN A 134 -9.50 0.05 15.30
CA ASN A 134 -8.58 1.07 14.82
C ASN A 134 -7.32 1.14 15.69
N ILE A 135 -7.46 0.97 17.01
CA ILE A 135 -6.32 0.92 17.93
C ILE A 135 -5.47 -0.33 17.67
N LEU A 136 -6.10 -1.50 17.50
CA LEU A 136 -5.39 -2.74 17.19
C LEU A 136 -4.67 -2.64 15.84
N LEU A 137 -5.29 -2.09 14.81
CA LEU A 137 -4.65 -1.83 13.51
C LEU A 137 -3.40 -0.95 13.65
N LEU A 138 -3.50 0.13 14.42
CA LEU A 138 -2.39 1.05 14.66
C LEU A 138 -1.28 0.41 15.51
N LEU A 139 -1.66 -0.34 16.55
CA LEU A 139 -0.73 -1.05 17.42
C LEU A 139 0.04 -2.12 16.65
N PHE A 140 -0.63 -2.86 15.78
CA PHE A 140 -0.03 -3.94 14.99
C PHE A 140 0.79 -3.46 13.79
N LEU A 141 0.63 -2.20 13.39
CA LEU A 141 1.53 -1.55 12.42
C LEU A 141 2.99 -1.59 12.89
N PHE A 142 3.22 -1.38 14.19
CA PHE A 142 4.55 -1.33 14.78
C PHE A 142 5.31 -2.68 14.71
N PRO A 143 4.80 -3.82 15.20
CA PRO A 143 5.48 -5.10 15.07
C PRO A 143 5.68 -5.52 13.62
N THR A 144 4.70 -5.28 12.72
CA THR A 144 4.88 -5.58 11.29
C THR A 144 6.02 -4.78 10.67
N PHE A 145 6.11 -3.49 10.99
CA PHE A 145 7.19 -2.63 10.52
C PHE A 145 8.54 -3.01 11.15
N TYR A 146 8.56 -3.26 12.46
CA TYR A 146 9.77 -3.66 13.18
C TYR A 146 10.35 -4.97 12.62
N THR A 147 9.52 -5.99 12.42
CA THR A 147 9.98 -7.25 11.82
C THR A 147 10.48 -7.03 10.39
N LEU A 148 9.78 -6.25 9.58
CA LEU A 148 10.26 -5.92 8.23
C LEU A 148 11.60 -5.19 8.24
N SER A 149 11.78 -4.22 9.15
CA SER A 149 13.03 -3.47 9.31
C SER A 149 14.17 -4.38 9.75
N SER A 150 13.92 -5.27 10.72
CA SER A 150 14.91 -6.26 11.17
C SER A 150 15.35 -7.18 10.03
N LEU A 151 14.39 -7.63 9.20
CA LEU A 151 14.66 -8.48 8.03
C LEU A 151 15.46 -7.77 6.93
N LEU A 152 15.41 -6.44 6.88
CA LEU A 152 16.21 -5.62 5.96
C LEU A 152 17.62 -5.33 6.49
N GLU A 153 17.75 -5.14 7.81
CA GLU A 153 19.05 -4.89 8.45
C GLU A 153 19.94 -6.14 8.50
N GLU A 154 19.35 -7.34 8.58
CA GLU A 154 20.10 -8.60 8.71
C GLU A 154 20.67 -9.16 7.38
N ASP A 155 20.56 -8.43 6.26
CA ASP A 155 21.21 -8.68 4.97
C ASP A 155 21.50 -10.17 4.67
N HIS A 156 20.46 -10.84 4.15
CA HIS A 156 20.47 -12.08 3.34
C HIS A 156 19.68 -13.27 3.89
N THR A 157 18.73 -13.67 3.05
CA THR A 157 17.85 -14.85 3.08
C THR A 157 16.70 -14.77 4.06
N LEU A 158 15.54 -14.32 3.56
CA LEU A 158 14.26 -14.76 4.12
C LEU A 158 14.28 -16.28 4.08
N GLY A 159 14.50 -16.89 5.23
CA GLY A 159 14.37 -18.33 5.35
C GLY A 159 12.91 -18.72 5.13
N ASP A 160 12.69 -19.99 4.80
CA ASP A 160 11.34 -20.55 4.82
C ASP A 160 10.69 -20.35 6.20
N LEU A 161 11.50 -20.37 7.27
CA LEU A 161 11.04 -20.11 8.64
C LEU A 161 10.52 -18.68 8.84
N ASP A 162 11.24 -17.66 8.37
CA ASP A 162 10.82 -16.26 8.51
C ASP A 162 9.54 -15.99 7.73
N THR A 163 9.43 -16.60 6.55
CA THR A 163 8.22 -16.54 5.72
C THR A 163 7.03 -17.17 6.44
N ILE A 164 7.22 -18.34 7.07
CA ILE A 164 6.19 -19.01 7.87
C ILE A 164 5.78 -18.16 9.07
N ILE A 165 6.74 -17.57 9.79
CA ILE A 165 6.47 -16.71 10.96
C ILE A 165 5.69 -15.47 10.52
N MET A 166 6.12 -14.77 9.48
CA MET A 166 5.46 -13.56 8.97
C MET A 166 4.06 -13.86 8.45
N THR A 167 3.89 -14.96 7.72
CA THR A 167 2.57 -15.39 7.24
C THR A 167 1.67 -15.78 8.42
N GLY A 168 2.22 -16.47 9.43
CA GLY A 168 1.50 -16.86 10.64
C GLY A 168 1.03 -15.65 11.44
N ILE A 169 1.91 -14.67 11.66
CA ILE A 169 1.58 -13.40 12.31
C ILE A 169 0.50 -12.68 11.51
N PHE A 170 0.67 -12.52 10.20
CA PHE A 170 -0.32 -11.87 9.34
C PHE A 170 -1.69 -12.54 9.42
N LEU A 171 -1.77 -13.86 9.26
CA LEU A 171 -3.04 -14.60 9.34
C LEU A 171 -3.68 -14.52 10.74
N PHE A 172 -2.88 -14.63 11.80
CA PHE A 172 -3.35 -14.47 13.16
C PHE A 172 -3.94 -13.08 13.40
N LEU A 173 -3.28 -12.03 12.92
CA LEU A 173 -3.76 -10.66 13.00
C LEU A 173 -5.08 -10.47 12.25
N ILE A 174 -5.19 -11.02 11.04
CA ILE A 174 -6.44 -10.97 10.27
C ILE A 174 -7.56 -11.68 11.01
N VAL A 175 -7.32 -12.86 11.59
CA VAL A 175 -8.34 -13.59 12.37
C VAL A 175 -8.77 -12.78 13.59
N LEU A 176 -7.83 -12.19 14.32
CA LEU A 176 -8.10 -11.38 15.50
C LEU A 176 -8.93 -10.15 15.12
N LEU A 177 -8.51 -9.41 14.08
CA LEU A 177 -9.23 -8.24 13.60
C LEU A 177 -10.61 -8.60 13.03
N ALA A 178 -10.74 -9.71 12.30
CA ALA A 178 -12.04 -10.15 11.80
C ALA A 178 -12.97 -10.55 12.96
N THR A 179 -12.46 -11.23 13.98
CA THR A 179 -13.27 -11.73 15.11
C THR A 179 -13.67 -10.63 16.09
N TYR A 180 -12.74 -9.73 16.43
CA TYR A 180 -12.94 -8.72 17.46
C TYR A 180 -13.13 -7.31 16.90
N GLY A 181 -12.65 -7.04 15.69
CA GLY A 181 -12.71 -5.73 15.07
C GLY A 181 -13.98 -5.44 14.27
N GLY A 182 -14.77 -6.47 13.94
CA GLY A 182 -16.06 -6.30 13.27
C GLY A 182 -17.28 -6.23 14.19
N ASN A 183 -17.11 -6.50 15.49
CA ASN A 183 -18.17 -6.34 16.48
C ASN A 183 -18.25 -4.88 16.94
N ALA A 184 -18.55 -3.99 15.98
CA ALA A 184 -19.07 -2.67 16.29
C ALA A 184 -20.61 -2.77 16.27
N VAL A 185 -21.17 -3.16 17.41
CA VAL A 185 -22.52 -2.74 17.81
C VAL A 185 -22.32 -1.65 18.84
#